data_AF-A0A1B6J7Z6-F1
#
_entry.id   AF-A0A1B6J7Z6-F1
#
_cell.length_a   1.000
_cell.length_b   1.000
_cell.length_c   1.000
_cell.angle_alpha   90.00
_cell.angle_beta   90.00
_cell.angle_gamma   90.00
#
_symmetry.space_group_name_H-M   'P 1'
#
loop_
_entity.id
_entity.type
_entity.pdbx_description
1 polymer ?
#
loop_
_entity_poly.entity_id
_entity_poly.type
_entity_poly.pdbx_seq_one_letter_code
_entity_poly.pdbx_strand_id
1 'polypeptide(L)'
;MDLLSCNIIEKDCNNDILWAWTYPSIRDVQKTLILRKCSFDLAHPFLYGRYRNEWFYISCTEVFQSDCLRGVKQFALVVWSRDFNPEKYETLCRILSKTYCKTGNPA
;
A
#
# COMPACT_ATOMS: atom_id res chain seq x y z
N MET A 1 -15.84 7.09 11.02
CA MET A 1 -15.10 6.53 9.87
C MET A 1 -13.91 5.79 10.45
N ASP A 2 -13.77 4.49 10.19
CA ASP A 2 -12.69 3.69 10.79
C ASP A 2 -11.39 3.71 9.98
N LEU A 3 -11.48 4.03 8.68
CA LEU A 3 -10.35 4.29 7.81
C LEU A 3 -9.64 5.59 8.24
N LEU A 4 -8.34 5.50 8.47
CA LEU A 4 -7.51 6.60 8.96
C LEU A 4 -6.66 7.22 7.86
N SER A 5 -6.01 6.40 7.03
CA SER A 5 -5.19 6.87 5.90
C SER A 5 -4.96 5.76 4.88
N CYS A 6 -4.61 6.17 3.66
CA CYS A 6 -4.13 5.32 2.58
C CYS A 6 -2.79 5.85 2.08
N ASN A 7 -1.87 4.96 1.72
CA ASN A 7 -0.53 5.32 1.27
C ASN A 7 -0.09 4.38 0.15
N ILE A 8 0.78 4.86 -0.73
CA ILE A 8 1.37 4.08 -1.81
C ILE A 8 2.88 4.12 -1.68
N ILE A 9 3.49 2.95 -1.71
CA ILE A 9 4.94 2.75 -1.76
C ILE A 9 5.25 2.05 -3.07
N GLU A 10 6.12 2.61 -3.87
CA GLU A 10 6.51 2.05 -5.16
C GLU A 10 7.90 1.43 -5.06
N LYS A 11 8.08 0.36 -5.82
CA LYS A 11 9.37 -0.22 -6.14
C LYS A 11 9.58 -0.07 -7.63
N ASP A 12 10.58 0.71 -8.00
CA ASP A 12 10.86 1.00 -9.40
C ASP A 12 11.64 -0.15 -10.08
N CYS A 13 11.92 0.01 -11.38
CA CYS A 13 12.72 -0.96 -12.15
C CYS A 13 14.20 -1.04 -11.70
N ASN A 14 14.71 -0.05 -10.96
CA ASN A 14 16.06 -0.06 -10.38
C ASN A 14 16.10 -0.73 -8.99
N ASN A 15 14.93 -1.17 -8.48
CA ASN A 15 14.70 -1.66 -7.13
C ASN A 15 14.74 -0.59 -6.03
N ASP A 16 14.67 0.69 -6.40
CA ASP A 16 14.52 1.77 -5.43
C ASP A 16 13.10 1.76 -4.87
N ILE A 17 13.02 1.93 -3.55
CA ILE A 17 11.76 1.97 -2.82
C ILE A 17 11.43 3.43 -2.49
N LEU A 18 10.32 3.92 -3.01
CA LEU A 18 9.86 5.29 -2.84
C LEU A 18 8.49 5.32 -2.18
N TRP A 19 8.33 6.19 -1.18
CA TRP A 19 7.02 6.50 -0.66
C TRP A 19 6.33 7.55 -1.54
N ALA A 20 5.50 7.08 -2.47
CA ALA A 20 4.95 7.90 -3.55
C ALA A 20 3.78 8.78 -3.13
N TRP A 21 2.90 8.29 -2.24
CA TRP A 21 1.68 9.03 -1.89
C TRP A 21 1.15 8.71 -0.49
N THR A 22 0.46 9.69 0.12
CA THR A 22 -0.20 9.57 1.42
C THR A 22 -1.42 10.49 1.48
N TYR A 23 -2.55 9.98 1.95
CA TYR A 23 -3.67 10.81 2.38
C TYR A 23 -4.55 10.11 3.44
N PRO A 24 -4.95 10.81 4.49
CA PRO A 24 -4.31 12.01 5.06
C PRO A 24 -2.88 11.70 5.53
N SER A 25 -2.13 12.75 5.93
CA SER A 25 -0.76 12.61 6.46
C SER A 25 -0.67 11.59 7.59
N ILE A 26 0.42 10.82 7.62
CA ILE A 26 0.76 9.91 8.72
C ILE A 26 2.00 10.40 9.48
N ARG A 27 2.28 9.79 10.64
CA ARG A 27 3.48 10.08 11.44
C ARG A 27 4.72 9.40 10.86
N ASP A 28 5.91 9.99 11.03
CA ASP A 28 7.17 9.40 10.56
C ASP A 28 7.47 8.01 11.15
N VAL A 29 7.04 7.78 12.40
CA VAL A 29 7.15 6.46 13.05
C VAL A 29 6.32 5.41 12.31
N GLN A 30 5.15 5.78 11.78
CA GLN A 30 4.32 4.88 10.98
C GLN A 30 4.99 4.61 9.64
N LYS A 31 5.52 5.65 8.99
CA LYS A 31 6.28 5.52 7.74
C LYS A 31 7.45 4.54 7.88
N THR A 32 8.25 4.73 8.93
CA THR A 32 9.42 3.88 9.24
C THR A 32 9.01 2.44 9.56
N LEU A 33 7.94 2.26 10.34
CA LEU A 33 7.41 0.92 10.66
C LEU A 33 6.99 0.17 9.40
N ILE A 34 6.24 0.83 8.53
CA ILE A 34 5.69 0.23 7.31
C ILE A 34 6.80 -0.12 6.33
N LEU A 35 7.79 0.76 6.13
CA LEU A 35 8.93 0.48 5.26
C LEU A 35 9.73 -0.75 5.72
N ARG A 36 9.77 -1.05 7.03
CA ARG A 36 10.39 -2.28 7.56
C ARG A 36 9.53 -3.53 7.39
N LYS A 37 8.21 -3.37 7.27
CA LYS A 37 7.23 -4.47 7.16
C LYS A 37 6.88 -4.80 5.71
N CYS A 38 7.06 -3.85 4.80
CA CYS A 38 6.79 -4.02 3.38
C CYS A 38 7.89 -4.85 2.72
N SER A 39 7.60 -6.10 2.37
CA SER A 39 8.57 -7.03 1.77
C SER A 39 8.49 -7.12 0.25
N PHE A 40 7.46 -6.55 -0.39
CA PHE A 40 7.14 -6.75 -1.83
C PHE A 40 7.16 -8.24 -2.26
N ASP A 41 6.96 -9.14 -1.29
CA ASP A 41 6.92 -10.58 -1.49
C ASP A 41 5.55 -10.98 -2.05
N LEU A 42 5.54 -11.50 -3.27
CA LEU A 42 4.31 -11.91 -3.96
C LEU A 42 3.78 -13.27 -3.48
N ALA A 43 4.56 -14.03 -2.70
CA ALA A 43 4.05 -15.24 -2.05
C ALA A 43 3.02 -14.90 -0.95
N HIS A 44 3.16 -13.73 -0.33
CA HIS A 44 2.27 -13.22 0.70
C HIS A 44 1.89 -11.76 0.38
N PRO A 45 1.07 -11.55 -0.67
CA PRO A 45 0.81 -10.23 -1.22
C PRO A 45 -0.06 -9.37 -0.30
N PHE A 46 -0.62 -9.94 0.76
CA PHE A 46 -1.40 -9.22 1.75
C PHE A 46 -0.93 -9.58 3.16
N LEU A 47 -0.62 -8.55 3.95
CA LEU A 47 -0.25 -8.69 5.34
C LEU A 47 -0.94 -7.61 6.17
N TYR A 48 -1.12 -7.87 7.45
CA TYR A 48 -1.68 -6.90 8.37
C TYR A 48 -1.06 -7.05 9.75
N GLY A 49 -1.20 -5.99 10.54
CA GLY A 49 -0.73 -5.97 11.91
C GLY A 49 -1.30 -4.80 12.66
N ARG A 50 -0.85 -4.65 13.90
CA ARG A 50 -1.32 -3.60 14.79
C ARG A 50 -0.14 -2.82 15.33
N TYR A 51 -0.29 -1.51 15.38
CA TYR A 51 0.62 -0.61 16.07
C TYR A 51 -0.19 0.26 17.02
N ARG A 52 0.04 0.09 18.33
CA ARG A 52 -0.77 0.72 19.39
C ARG A 52 -2.26 0.38 19.23
N ASN A 53 -3.11 1.36 18.97
CA ASN A 53 -4.56 1.20 18.81
C ASN A 53 -5.02 1.32 17.36
N GLU A 54 -4.10 1.20 16.41
CA GLU A 54 -4.38 1.31 14.98
C GLU A 54 -3.92 0.02 14.28
N TRP A 55 -4.73 -0.45 13.34
CA TRP A 55 -4.39 -1.54 12.45
C TRP A 55 -3.77 -0.99 11.17
N PHE A 56 -2.84 -1.73 10.60
CA PHE A 56 -2.30 -1.48 9.28
C PHE A 56 -2.48 -2.72 8.40
N TYR A 57 -2.73 -2.49 7.13
CA TYR A 57 -2.89 -3.50 6.09
C TYR A 57 -1.98 -3.10 4.93
N ILE A 58 -1.14 -4.01 4.46
CA ILE A 58 -0.25 -3.80 3.32
C ILE A 58 -0.63 -4.79 2.24
N SER A 59 -0.92 -4.29 1.04
CA SER A 59 -1.22 -5.10 -0.14
C SER A 59 -0.21 -4.79 -1.24
N CYS A 60 0.60 -5.78 -1.62
CA CYS A 60 1.56 -5.69 -2.70
C CYS A 60 0.90 -6.08 -4.02
N THR A 61 1.20 -5.33 -5.08
CA THR A 61 0.70 -5.55 -6.44
C THR A 61 1.89 -5.48 -7.41
N GLU A 62 1.97 -6.46 -8.31
CA GLU A 62 2.89 -6.43 -9.44
C GLU A 62 2.31 -5.56 -10.56
N VAL A 63 3.17 -4.77 -11.21
CA VAL A 63 2.79 -3.90 -12.32
C VAL A 63 3.19 -4.57 -13.63
N PHE A 64 2.25 -4.58 -14.59
CA PHE A 64 2.47 -5.15 -15.91
C PHE A 64 2.63 -4.06 -16.97
N GLN A 65 3.19 -4.42 -18.14
CA GLN A 65 3.40 -3.48 -19.24
C GLN A 65 2.12 -2.80 -19.75
N SER A 66 0.96 -3.43 -19.54
CA SER A 66 -0.35 -2.86 -19.89
C SER A 66 -0.83 -1.76 -18.94
N ASP A 67 -0.20 -1.62 -17.76
CA ASP A 67 -0.59 -0.64 -16.76
C ASP A 67 0.00 0.75 -17.05
N CYS A 68 -0.61 1.79 -16.49
CA CYS A 68 -0.19 3.19 -16.68
C CYS A 68 0.98 3.63 -15.77
N LEU A 69 1.61 2.69 -15.05
CA LEU A 69 2.67 2.95 -14.07
C LEU A 69 4.06 2.73 -14.69
N ARG A 70 4.51 3.67 -15.53
CA ARG A 70 5.80 3.55 -16.22
C ARG A 70 6.96 3.63 -15.23
N GLY A 71 7.85 2.63 -15.28
CA GLY A 71 9.03 2.59 -14.42
C GLY A 71 8.80 1.98 -13.03
N VAL A 72 7.56 1.61 -12.70
CA VAL A 72 7.22 0.90 -11.47
C VAL A 72 7.14 -0.60 -11.76
N LYS A 73 7.81 -1.41 -10.95
CA LYS A 73 7.76 -2.87 -11.05
C LYS A 73 6.70 -3.46 -10.13
N GLN A 74 6.63 -2.93 -8.91
CA GLN A 74 5.65 -3.33 -7.90
C GLN A 74 5.25 -2.09 -7.10
N PHE A 75 4.06 -2.09 -6.53
CA PHE A 75 3.68 -1.11 -5.52
C PHE A 75 2.98 -1.80 -4.36
N ALA A 76 2.99 -1.15 -3.20
CA ALA A 76 2.29 -1.57 -2.01
C ALA A 76 1.31 -0.48 -1.60
N LEU A 77 0.04 -0.86 -1.45
CA LEU A 77 -0.97 -0.04 -0.79
C LEU A 77 -0.96 -0.30 0.70
N VAL A 78 -0.98 0.78 1.48
CA VAL A 78 -0.95 0.71 2.94
C VAL A 78 -2.15 1.45 3.50
N VAL A 79 -3.06 0.70 4.12
CA VAL A 79 -4.27 1.22 4.75
C VAL A 79 -4.09 1.20 6.26
N TRP A 80 -4.37 2.32 6.92
CA TRP A 80 -4.49 2.41 8.38
C TRP A 80 -5.94 2.49 8.79
N SER A 81 -6.34 1.78 9.85
CA SER A 81 -7.69 1.82 10.40
C SER A 81 -7.74 1.71 11.93
N ARG A 82 -8.92 1.91 12.50
CA ARG A 82 -9.22 1.64 13.91
C ARG A 82 -9.80 0.25 14.15
N ASP A 83 -10.50 -0.32 13.17
CA ASP A 83 -11.18 -1.61 13.24
C ASP A 83 -10.33 -2.74 12.66
N PHE A 84 -10.40 -3.92 13.29
CA PHE A 84 -9.81 -5.14 12.75
C PHE A 84 -10.76 -5.77 11.73
N ASN A 85 -10.48 -5.62 10.44
CA ASN A 85 -11.25 -6.30 9.38
C ASN A 85 -10.40 -6.60 8.12
N PRO A 86 -9.55 -7.65 8.15
CA PRO A 86 -8.68 -8.00 7.03
C PRO A 86 -9.40 -8.16 5.69
N GLU A 87 -10.54 -8.86 5.64
CA GLU A 87 -11.27 -9.14 4.39
C GLU A 87 -11.78 -7.86 3.72
N LYS A 88 -12.33 -6.94 4.51
CA LYS A 88 -12.78 -5.61 4.06
C LYS A 88 -11.61 -4.82 3.48
N TYR A 89 -10.49 -4.78 4.20
CA TYR A 89 -9.34 -3.95 3.80
C TYR A 89 -8.53 -4.56 2.66
N GLU A 90 -8.47 -5.89 2.54
CA GLU A 90 -7.93 -6.58 1.36
C GLU A 90 -8.76 -6.26 0.12
N THR A 91 -10.09 -6.35 0.23
CA THR A 91 -11.00 -6.00 -0.86
C THR A 91 -10.83 -4.55 -1.29
N LEU A 92 -10.73 -3.62 -0.34
CA LEU A 92 -10.48 -2.21 -0.60
C LEU A 92 -9.15 -2.00 -1.32
N CYS A 93 -8.06 -2.60 -0.82
CA CYS A 93 -6.74 -2.52 -1.45
C CYS A 93 -6.79 -3.02 -2.89
N ARG A 94 -7.45 -4.16 -3.14
CA ARG A 94 -7.58 -4.72 -4.49
C ARG A 94 -8.32 -3.78 -5.45
N ILE A 95 -9.36 -3.08 -4.99
CA ILE A 95 -10.08 -2.09 -5.79
C ILE A 95 -9.16 -0.91 -6.12
N LEU A 96 -8.50 -0.36 -5.11
CA LEU A 96 -7.58 0.78 -5.26
C LEU A 96 -6.37 0.44 -6.15
N SER A 97 -5.79 -0.76 -6.01
CA SER A 97 -4.70 -1.25 -6.86
C SER A 97 -5.12 -1.27 -8.33
N LYS A 98 -6.32 -1.81 -8.62
CA LYS A 98 -6.84 -1.83 -10.00
C LYS A 98 -7.05 -0.44 -10.56
N THR A 99 -7.52 0.51 -9.74
CA THR A 99 -7.64 1.91 -10.16
C THR A 99 -6.28 2.51 -10.44
N TYR A 100 -5.30 2.32 -9.54
CA TYR A 100 -3.97 2.87 -9.68
C TYR A 100 -3.22 2.33 -10.91
N CYS A 101 -3.28 1.02 -11.16
CA CYS A 101 -2.78 0.41 -12.39
C CYS A 101 -3.38 1.05 -13.66
N LYS A 102 -4.68 1.37 -13.64
CA LYS A 102 -5.39 1.91 -14.81
C LYS A 102 -5.17 3.40 -15.03
N THR A 103 -5.00 4.18 -13.97
CA THR A 103 -4.94 5.65 -14.08
C THR A 103 -3.53 6.19 -13.95
N GLY A 104 -2.63 5.46 -13.28
CA GLY A 104 -1.34 5.99 -12.83
C GLY A 104 -1.46 7.14 -11.83
N ASN A 105 -2.68 7.44 -11.36
CA ASN A 105 -2.95 8.57 -10.46
C ASN A 105 -3.31 8.03 -9.07
N PRO A 106 -2.55 8.38 -8.02
CA PRO A 106 -2.82 7.92 -6.67
C PRO A 106 -3.98 8.66 -5.96
N ALA A 107 -4.52 9.75 -6.55
CA ALA A 107 -5.57 10.60 -6.00
C ALA A 107 -6.91 10.48 -6.74
#